data_AF-A0A364NTP5-F1
#
_entry.id   AF-A0A364NTP5-F1
#
_cell.length_a   1.000
_cell.length_b   1.000
_cell.length_c   1.000
_cell.angle_alpha   90.00
_cell.angle_beta   90.00
_cell.angle_gamma   90.00
#
_symmetry.space_group_name_H-M   'P 1'
#
loop_
_entity.id
_entity.type
_entity.pdbx_description
1 polymer ?
#
loop_
_entity_poly.entity_id
_entity_poly.type
_entity_poly.pdbx_seq_one_letter_code
_entity_poly.pdbx_strand_id
1 'polypeptide(L)'
;MRLLLSAFIVALALSIPIPAHADLLPPGWEKLQQRIKDGGFDVADQFCRDKKVGEACAIPGNSFEGGGQGICRAQLRRNWGEIRSACVLDDPAHMERVVDGEWWAERCTALERVRSQLPNATCEPKPPIADQFCAGKSAGDDCTAEVWVKAGMERYSGKCVQFRNTSAIMFHPGDGERLLRDEIHCRPEHPVRRIFGKP
;
A
#
# COMPACT_ATOMS: atom_id res chain seq x y z
N MET A 1 24.61 -36.99 -53.83
CA MET A 1 25.18 -35.89 -54.64
C MET A 1 24.03 -34.99 -55.06
N ARG A 2 24.18 -33.66 -54.89
CA ARG A 2 23.18 -32.56 -54.92
C ARG A 2 22.86 -32.05 -53.49
N LEU A 3 23.75 -31.23 -52.90
CA LEU A 3 23.93 -29.75 -53.06
C LEU A 3 23.08 -29.02 -52.01
N LEU A 4 23.60 -28.69 -50.81
CA LEU A 4 24.47 -27.54 -50.48
C LEU A 4 23.92 -26.19 -50.98
N LEU A 5 22.81 -25.68 -50.44
CA LEU A 5 22.36 -24.31 -50.73
C LEU A 5 21.30 -23.77 -49.75
N SER A 6 21.59 -23.71 -48.45
CA SER A 6 20.68 -23.00 -47.51
C SER A 6 21.38 -22.41 -46.27
N ALA A 7 22.70 -22.20 -46.30
CA ALA A 7 23.48 -21.85 -45.11
C ALA A 7 24.00 -20.39 -45.09
N PHE A 8 23.32 -19.42 -45.70
CA PHE A 8 23.86 -18.05 -45.78
C PHE A 8 22.83 -16.90 -45.65
N ILE A 9 21.69 -17.10 -44.96
CA ILE A 9 20.72 -16.03 -44.68
C ILE A 9 20.16 -16.15 -43.25
N VAL A 10 21.01 -16.17 -42.21
CA VAL A 10 20.55 -16.11 -40.80
C VAL A 10 21.47 -15.24 -39.90
N ALA A 11 22.30 -14.37 -40.48
CA ALA A 11 23.32 -13.66 -39.69
C ALA A 11 23.11 -12.13 -39.55
N LEU A 12 22.04 -11.54 -40.08
CA LEU A 12 21.97 -10.07 -40.26
C LEU A 12 20.67 -9.38 -39.79
N ALA A 13 19.94 -9.92 -38.81
CA ALA A 13 18.67 -9.33 -38.39
C ALA A 13 18.36 -9.40 -36.87
N LEU A 14 19.36 -9.28 -36.00
CA LEU A 14 19.13 -9.10 -34.55
C LEU A 14 20.02 -8.00 -33.97
N SER A 15 19.90 -6.80 -34.52
CA SER A 15 20.37 -5.56 -33.90
C SER A 15 19.17 -4.80 -33.34
N ILE A 16 18.41 -5.43 -32.44
CA ILE A 16 17.37 -4.72 -31.70
C ILE A 16 18.09 -3.84 -30.68
N PRO A 17 18.04 -2.50 -30.78
CA PRO A 17 18.64 -1.64 -29.77
C PRO A 17 17.89 -1.87 -28.46
N ILE A 18 18.56 -2.52 -27.50
CA ILE A 18 18.06 -2.60 -26.14
C ILE A 18 18.19 -1.18 -25.58
N PRO A 19 17.10 -0.48 -25.24
CA PRO A 19 17.21 0.81 -24.58
C PRO A 19 17.94 0.57 -23.26
N ALA A 20 19.19 1.04 -23.19
CA ALA A 20 19.94 1.10 -21.96
C ALA A 20 19.30 2.21 -21.12
N HIS A 21 18.25 1.86 -20.38
CA HIS A 21 17.78 2.67 -19.29
C HIS A 21 18.88 2.64 -18.21
N ALA A 22 19.76 3.63 -18.25
CA ALA A 22 20.65 3.91 -17.13
C ALA A 22 19.76 4.35 -15.97
N ASP A 23 19.37 3.37 -15.16
CA ASP A 23 18.63 3.61 -13.92
C ASP A 23 19.61 4.33 -12.98
N LEU A 24 19.59 5.66 -13.02
CA LEU A 24 20.46 6.51 -12.21
C LEU A 24 19.99 6.41 -10.77
N LEU A 25 20.59 5.48 -10.02
CA LEU A 25 20.39 5.37 -8.58
C LEU A 25 20.89 6.66 -7.91
N PRO A 26 20.16 7.16 -6.89
CA PRO A 26 20.60 8.35 -6.17
C PRO A 26 21.97 8.11 -5.50
N PRO A 27 22.83 9.15 -5.40
CA PRO A 27 24.11 9.02 -4.72
C PRO A 27 23.97 8.42 -3.32
N GLY A 28 24.82 7.44 -2.99
CA GLY A 28 24.80 6.77 -1.68
C GLY A 28 23.82 5.60 -1.55
N TRP A 29 23.04 5.28 -2.60
CA TRP A 29 22.13 4.13 -2.60
C TRP A 29 22.83 2.82 -2.24
N GLU A 30 24.00 2.55 -2.80
CA GLU A 30 24.77 1.32 -2.52
C GLU A 30 25.18 1.22 -1.05
N LYS A 31 25.67 2.32 -0.45
CA LYS A 31 26.03 2.37 0.98
C LYS A 31 24.83 2.09 1.86
N LEU A 32 23.67 2.63 1.49
CA LEU A 32 22.45 2.44 2.24
C LEU A 32 21.89 1.01 2.11
N GLN A 33 21.94 0.42 0.91
CA GLN A 33 21.64 -1.00 0.70
C GLN A 33 22.59 -1.89 1.51
N GLN A 34 23.88 -1.56 1.57
CA GLN A 34 24.84 -2.30 2.37
C GLN A 34 24.51 -2.22 3.87
N ARG A 35 24.20 -1.03 4.40
CA ARG A 35 23.75 -0.89 5.80
C ARG A 35 22.53 -1.75 6.13
N ILE A 36 21.56 -1.86 5.22
CA ILE A 36 20.38 -2.73 5.39
C ILE A 36 20.80 -4.20 5.45
N LYS A 37 21.69 -4.63 4.54
CA LYS A 37 22.22 -6.00 4.52
C LYS A 37 22.99 -6.34 5.81
N ASP A 38 23.71 -5.36 6.35
CA ASP A 38 24.46 -5.48 7.60
C ASP A 38 23.55 -5.40 8.84
N GLY A 39 22.22 -5.27 8.65
CA GLY A 39 21.23 -5.22 9.73
C GLY A 39 21.15 -3.87 10.45
N GLY A 40 21.74 -2.81 9.89
CA GLY A 40 21.70 -1.46 10.45
C GLY A 40 20.33 -0.80 10.26
N PHE A 41 19.90 -0.02 11.25
CA PHE A 41 18.70 0.80 11.20
C PHE A 41 18.87 2.10 12.00
N ASP A 42 18.13 3.14 11.63
CA ASP A 42 18.16 4.47 12.27
C ASP A 42 17.07 4.60 13.34
N VAL A 43 15.92 3.95 13.12
CA VAL A 43 14.78 3.90 14.05
C VAL A 43 14.19 2.50 14.11
N ALA A 44 13.58 2.14 15.24
CA ALA A 44 12.90 0.88 15.44
C ALA A 44 11.46 1.08 15.92
N ASP A 45 10.57 0.23 15.41
CA ASP A 45 9.26 -0.04 16.00
C ASP A 45 9.42 -0.47 17.48
N GLN A 46 8.48 -0.10 18.36
CA GLN A 46 8.45 -0.55 19.74
C GLN A 46 8.55 -2.08 19.90
N PHE A 47 8.12 -2.87 18.91
CA PHE A 47 8.19 -4.34 18.96
C PHE A 47 9.56 -4.92 18.54
N CYS A 48 10.45 -4.07 18.00
CA CYS A 48 11.78 -4.42 17.50
C CYS A 48 12.91 -3.59 18.11
N ARG A 49 12.63 -2.72 19.10
CA ARG A 49 13.61 -1.78 19.66
C ARG A 49 14.86 -2.46 20.20
N ASP A 50 14.68 -3.49 21.01
CA ASP A 50 15.77 -4.23 21.64
C ASP A 50 16.15 -5.50 20.86
N LYS A 51 15.80 -5.56 19.57
CA LYS A 51 15.95 -6.75 18.72
C LYS A 51 16.81 -6.47 17.50
N LYS A 52 17.55 -7.47 17.06
CA LYS A 52 18.31 -7.42 15.81
C LYS A 52 17.40 -7.69 14.62
N VAL A 53 17.81 -7.20 13.44
CA VAL A 53 17.19 -7.59 12.18
C VAL A 53 17.29 -9.11 12.02
N GLY A 54 16.18 -9.75 11.69
CA GLY A 54 16.05 -11.21 11.60
C GLY A 54 15.55 -11.89 12.88
N GLU A 55 15.48 -11.18 14.02
CA GLU A 55 14.92 -11.77 15.25
C GLU A 55 13.39 -11.78 15.24
N ALA A 56 12.82 -12.76 15.92
CA ALA A 56 11.38 -12.91 16.08
C ALA A 56 10.79 -11.75 16.90
N CYS A 57 9.63 -11.25 16.50
CA CYS A 57 8.87 -10.22 17.19
C CYS A 57 7.40 -10.61 17.25
N ALA A 58 6.68 -10.03 18.21
CA ALA A 58 5.25 -10.26 18.39
C ALA A 58 4.54 -8.92 18.55
N ILE A 59 3.48 -8.73 17.79
CA ILE A 59 2.56 -7.61 17.90
C ILE A 59 1.36 -8.09 18.73
N PRO A 60 1.02 -7.44 19.86
CA PRO A 60 -0.11 -7.85 20.69
C PRO A 60 -1.44 -7.63 19.97
N GLY A 61 -2.46 -8.38 20.37
CA GLY A 61 -3.80 -8.33 19.76
C GLY A 61 -4.05 -9.46 18.76
N ASN A 62 -5.22 -9.44 18.14
CA ASN A 62 -5.62 -10.41 17.13
C ASN A 62 -5.26 -9.97 15.71
N SER A 63 -5.48 -10.84 14.72
CA SER A 63 -5.16 -10.57 13.31
C SER A 63 -5.92 -9.38 12.72
N PHE A 64 -7.16 -9.13 13.17
CA PHE A 64 -7.94 -7.96 12.72
C PHE A 64 -7.43 -6.65 13.30
N GLU A 65 -6.89 -6.66 14.53
CA GLU A 65 -6.24 -5.54 15.19
C GLU A 65 -4.85 -5.22 14.62
N GLY A 66 -4.28 -6.14 13.82
CA GLY A 66 -2.92 -6.08 13.29
C GLY A 66 -1.87 -6.78 14.17
N GLY A 67 -2.32 -7.58 15.14
CA GLY A 67 -1.49 -8.43 15.99
C GLY A 67 -1.00 -9.71 15.28
N GLY A 68 0.01 -10.36 15.85
CA GLY A 68 0.56 -11.61 15.34
C GLY A 68 2.06 -11.78 15.57
N GLN A 69 2.59 -12.93 15.17
CA GLN A 69 4.02 -13.23 15.16
C GLN A 69 4.66 -12.74 13.86
N GLY A 70 5.93 -12.36 13.95
CA GLY A 70 6.70 -11.91 12.80
C GLY A 70 8.19 -11.84 13.06
N ILE A 71 8.88 -11.15 12.16
CA ILE A 71 10.34 -10.98 12.18
C ILE A 71 10.69 -9.50 12.01
N CYS A 72 11.67 -9.01 12.76
CA CYS A 72 12.20 -7.67 12.61
C CYS A 72 12.94 -7.53 11.28
N ARG A 73 12.46 -6.64 10.40
CA ARG A 73 13.08 -6.37 9.09
C ARG A 73 13.49 -4.91 8.98
N ALA A 74 14.69 -4.68 8.45
CA ALA A 74 15.12 -3.35 8.02
C ALA A 74 14.45 -2.97 6.70
N GLN A 75 13.85 -1.79 6.63
CA GLN A 75 13.17 -1.26 5.45
C GLN A 75 13.57 0.19 5.21
N LEU A 76 13.88 0.53 3.95
CA LEU A 76 14.15 1.91 3.57
C LEU A 76 12.84 2.69 3.39
N ARG A 77 12.73 3.84 4.06
CA ARG A 77 11.66 4.80 3.77
C ARG A 77 12.00 5.60 2.51
N ARG A 78 11.28 5.32 1.42
CA ARG A 78 11.51 5.91 0.07
C ARG A 78 11.76 7.42 0.05
N ASN A 79 11.10 8.18 0.92
CA ASN A 79 11.12 9.65 0.84
C ASN A 79 12.12 10.32 1.81
N TRP A 80 12.81 9.56 2.69
CA TRP A 80 13.56 10.16 3.82
C TRP A 80 14.99 9.62 4.00
N GLY A 81 15.38 8.59 3.24
CA GLY A 81 16.72 7.97 3.40
C GLY A 81 16.94 7.30 4.77
N GLU A 82 15.87 7.13 5.55
CA GLU A 82 15.87 6.53 6.89
C GLU A 82 15.61 5.02 6.78
N ILE A 83 16.44 4.22 7.43
CA ILE A 83 16.26 2.77 7.55
C ILE A 83 15.50 2.47 8.85
N ARG A 84 14.35 1.80 8.74
CA ARG A 84 13.50 1.42 9.88
C ARG A 84 13.59 -0.07 10.16
N SER A 85 13.81 -0.45 11.41
CA SER A 85 13.52 -1.81 11.87
C SER A 85 12.05 -1.92 12.25
N ALA A 86 11.31 -2.77 11.56
CA ALA A 86 9.88 -2.95 11.74
C ALA A 86 9.55 -4.43 11.95
N CYS A 87 8.68 -4.74 12.91
CA CYS A 87 8.11 -6.07 13.01
C CYS A 87 7.22 -6.35 11.78
N VAL A 88 7.61 -7.31 10.94
CA VAL A 88 6.85 -7.72 9.76
C VAL A 88 6.24 -9.07 10.08
N LEU A 89 4.91 -9.15 10.10
CA LEU A 89 4.18 -10.38 10.38
C LEU A 89 4.51 -11.44 9.34
N ASP A 90 4.64 -12.70 9.79
CA ASP A 90 4.91 -13.82 8.89
C ASP A 90 3.72 -14.10 7.97
N ASP A 91 2.51 -13.98 8.52
CA ASP A 91 1.25 -14.25 7.85
C ASP A 91 0.28 -13.08 8.09
N PRO A 92 0.39 -11.97 7.33
CA PRO A 92 -0.45 -10.80 7.55
C PRO A 92 -1.90 -11.11 7.20
N ALA A 93 -2.81 -10.64 8.05
CA ALA A 93 -4.24 -10.78 7.85
C ALA A 93 -4.68 -10.03 6.57
N HIS A 94 -5.51 -10.70 5.76
CA HIS A 94 -6.09 -10.09 4.57
C HIS A 94 -7.60 -9.92 4.77
N MET A 95 -8.12 -8.74 4.44
CA MET A 95 -9.55 -8.50 4.40
C MET A 95 -9.90 -7.84 3.07
N GLU A 96 -10.64 -8.57 2.25
CA GLU A 96 -11.21 -8.07 1.02
C GLU A 96 -12.34 -7.09 1.37
N ARG A 97 -12.20 -5.86 0.91
CA ARG A 97 -13.22 -4.82 1.10
C ARG A 97 -13.74 -4.45 -0.28
N VAL A 98 -15.05 -4.56 -0.44
CA VAL A 98 -15.73 -4.10 -1.65
C VAL A 98 -16.45 -2.82 -1.30
N VAL A 99 -16.00 -1.73 -1.92
CA VAL A 99 -16.51 -0.39 -1.68
C VAL A 99 -16.81 0.21 -3.05
N ASP A 100 -18.08 0.16 -3.42
CA ASP A 100 -18.56 0.71 -4.69
C ASP A 100 -19.25 2.05 -4.44
N GLY A 101 -18.93 3.03 -5.28
CA GLY A 101 -19.51 4.36 -5.19
C GLY A 101 -18.68 5.46 -5.82
N GLU A 102 -19.35 6.58 -6.01
CA GLU A 102 -18.88 7.69 -6.82
C GLU A 102 -17.90 8.59 -6.06
N TRP A 103 -16.98 9.18 -6.81
CA TRP A 103 -16.10 10.23 -6.34
C TRP A 103 -16.70 11.61 -6.64
N TRP A 104 -16.43 12.58 -5.79
CA TRP A 104 -16.74 13.99 -6.04
C TRP A 104 -15.46 14.83 -6.01
N ALA A 105 -15.49 16.03 -6.55
CA ALA A 105 -14.35 16.95 -6.54
C ALA A 105 -14.32 17.83 -5.29
N GLU A 106 -13.15 17.97 -4.65
CA GLU A 106 -12.95 18.89 -3.51
C GLU A 106 -13.20 20.35 -3.89
N ARG A 107 -12.92 20.72 -5.15
CA ARG A 107 -13.12 22.08 -5.68
C ARG A 107 -13.89 22.05 -7.00
N CYS A 108 -15.06 22.68 -6.99
CA CYS A 108 -15.96 22.72 -8.15
C CYS A 108 -15.45 23.51 -9.34
N THR A 109 -14.73 24.60 -9.09
CA THR A 109 -14.18 25.47 -10.14
C THR A 109 -13.22 24.75 -11.06
N ALA A 110 -12.70 23.59 -10.64
CA ALA A 110 -11.80 22.78 -11.44
C ALA A 110 -12.47 21.59 -12.12
N LEU A 111 -13.67 21.20 -11.69
CA LEU A 111 -14.40 20.06 -12.25
C LEU A 111 -14.70 20.28 -13.75
N GLU A 112 -14.99 21.53 -14.14
CA GLU A 112 -15.22 21.88 -15.56
C GLU A 112 -14.01 21.57 -16.45
N ARG A 113 -12.79 21.74 -15.93
CA ARG A 113 -11.55 21.47 -16.68
C ARG A 113 -11.30 19.98 -16.91
N VAL A 114 -11.87 19.13 -16.05
CA VAL A 114 -11.56 17.69 -15.99
C VAL A 114 -12.75 16.81 -16.34
N ARG A 115 -13.89 17.42 -16.70
CA ARG A 115 -15.15 16.74 -16.97
C ARG A 115 -15.07 15.71 -18.10
N SER A 116 -14.18 15.92 -19.08
CA SER A 116 -13.94 14.95 -20.17
C SER A 116 -13.26 13.66 -19.69
N GLN A 117 -12.47 13.72 -18.62
CA GLN A 117 -11.75 12.59 -18.05
C GLN A 117 -12.53 11.93 -16.91
N LEU A 118 -13.42 12.70 -16.27
CA LEU A 118 -14.24 12.29 -15.15
C LEU A 118 -15.71 12.65 -15.40
N PRO A 119 -16.36 11.99 -16.37
CA PRO A 119 -17.72 12.35 -16.79
C PRO A 119 -18.75 12.20 -15.66
N ASN A 120 -18.47 11.34 -14.67
CA ASN A 120 -19.35 11.06 -13.54
C ASN A 120 -18.93 11.78 -12.25
N ALA A 121 -17.83 12.54 -12.25
CA ALA A 121 -17.45 13.28 -11.06
C ALA A 121 -18.44 14.42 -10.83
N THR A 122 -18.87 14.55 -9.58
CA THR A 122 -19.81 15.58 -9.15
C THR A 122 -19.15 16.57 -8.21
N CYS A 123 -19.83 17.69 -8.03
CA CYS A 123 -19.43 18.78 -7.16
C CYS A 123 -20.00 18.68 -5.75
N GLU A 124 -21.04 17.88 -5.61
CA GLU A 124 -21.80 17.78 -4.39
C GLU A 124 -21.28 16.60 -3.56
N PRO A 125 -21.05 16.79 -2.26
CA PRO A 125 -20.75 15.69 -1.37
C PRO A 125 -21.81 14.59 -1.50
N LYS A 126 -21.34 13.36 -1.75
CA LYS A 126 -22.19 12.17 -1.82
C LYS A 126 -22.34 11.56 -0.43
N PRO A 127 -23.46 10.87 -0.15
CA PRO A 127 -23.60 10.10 1.08
C PRO A 127 -22.43 9.12 1.25
N PRO A 128 -21.98 8.86 2.49
CA PRO A 128 -20.93 7.88 2.72
C PRO A 128 -21.34 6.50 2.22
N ILE A 129 -20.41 5.80 1.58
CA ILE A 129 -20.59 4.43 1.12
C ILE A 129 -19.98 3.47 2.13
N ALA A 130 -20.67 2.36 2.42
CA ALA A 130 -20.19 1.38 3.38
C ALA A 130 -19.57 0.16 2.68
N ASP A 131 -18.58 -0.46 3.32
CA ASP A 131 -18.15 -1.81 2.94
C ASP A 131 -19.25 -2.85 3.21
N GLN A 132 -19.05 -4.08 2.74
CA GLN A 132 -20.05 -5.15 2.87
C GLN A 132 -20.37 -5.51 4.33
N PHE A 133 -19.50 -5.20 5.30
CA PHE A 133 -19.69 -5.50 6.72
C PHE A 133 -20.46 -4.40 7.47
N CYS A 134 -20.45 -3.19 6.90
CA CYS A 134 -21.16 -2.00 7.38
C CYS A 134 -22.36 -1.60 6.51
N ALA A 135 -22.80 -2.45 5.57
CA ALA A 135 -23.95 -2.19 4.72
C ALA A 135 -25.21 -1.89 5.56
N GLY A 136 -25.83 -0.72 5.31
CA GLY A 136 -27.01 -0.25 6.03
C GLY A 136 -26.75 0.24 7.46
N LYS A 137 -25.49 0.38 7.87
CA LYS A 137 -25.09 0.82 9.21
C LYS A 137 -24.50 2.23 9.18
N SER A 138 -24.60 2.91 10.31
CA SER A 138 -23.99 4.22 10.54
C SER A 138 -22.62 4.08 11.18
N ALA A 139 -21.83 5.16 11.16
CA ALA A 139 -20.59 5.22 11.93
C ALA A 139 -20.88 5.07 13.43
N GLY A 140 -20.13 4.19 14.10
CA GLY A 140 -20.29 3.84 15.51
C GLY A 140 -21.03 2.51 15.74
N ASP A 141 -21.75 1.98 14.75
CA ASP A 141 -22.47 0.71 14.86
C ASP A 141 -21.50 -0.48 14.92
N ASP A 142 -21.97 -1.57 15.54
CA ASP A 142 -21.23 -2.84 15.59
C ASP A 142 -21.19 -3.52 14.22
N CYS A 143 -20.04 -4.11 13.87
CA CYS A 143 -19.85 -4.92 12.66
C CYS A 143 -19.09 -6.21 12.95
N THR A 144 -19.25 -7.18 12.05
CA THR A 144 -18.48 -8.43 12.07
C THR A 144 -17.71 -8.52 10.76
N ALA A 145 -16.38 -8.44 10.86
CA ALA A 145 -15.47 -8.56 9.73
C ALA A 145 -15.12 -10.03 9.47
N GLU A 146 -15.01 -10.41 8.20
CA GLU A 146 -14.42 -11.68 7.77
C GLU A 146 -12.97 -11.45 7.32
N VAL A 147 -12.04 -12.09 8.02
CA VAL A 147 -10.60 -11.87 7.85
C VAL A 147 -9.94 -13.19 7.48
N TRP A 148 -9.23 -13.20 6.35
CA TRP A 148 -8.44 -14.33 5.90
C TRP A 148 -7.08 -14.31 6.59
N VAL A 149 -6.82 -15.36 7.36
CA VAL A 149 -5.52 -15.67 7.96
C VAL A 149 -5.02 -17.01 7.39
N LYS A 150 -3.79 -17.40 7.71
CA LYS A 150 -3.22 -18.67 7.23
C LYS A 150 -4.03 -19.91 7.59
N ALA A 151 -4.67 -19.90 8.75
CA ALA A 151 -5.51 -21.01 9.22
C ALA A 151 -6.88 -21.07 8.53
N GLY A 152 -7.26 -20.03 7.76
CA GLY A 152 -8.55 -19.94 7.08
C GLY A 152 -9.22 -18.59 7.32
N MET A 153 -10.53 -18.54 7.07
CA MET A 153 -11.34 -17.36 7.34
C MET A 153 -11.76 -17.35 8.81
N GLU A 154 -11.55 -16.21 9.47
CA GLU A 154 -11.96 -15.95 10.85
C GLU A 154 -12.90 -14.74 10.91
N ARG A 155 -13.70 -14.66 11.97
CA ARG A 155 -14.65 -13.57 12.19
C ARG A 155 -14.28 -12.76 13.43
N TYR A 156 -14.29 -11.44 13.28
CA TYR A 156 -13.92 -10.51 14.33
C TYR A 156 -14.97 -9.42 14.51
N SER A 157 -15.27 -9.08 15.77
CA SER A 157 -16.10 -7.92 16.10
C SER A 157 -15.33 -6.62 15.87
N GLY A 158 -16.04 -5.58 15.45
CA GLY A 158 -15.49 -4.25 15.26
C GLY A 158 -16.56 -3.18 15.27
N LYS A 159 -16.16 -1.97 14.87
CA LYS A 159 -17.04 -0.81 14.72
C LYS A 159 -16.99 -0.28 13.30
N CYS A 160 -18.13 0.19 12.81
CA CYS A 160 -18.20 0.94 11.56
C CYS A 160 -17.58 2.33 11.78
N VAL A 161 -16.53 2.66 11.04
CA VAL A 161 -15.81 3.93 11.16
C VAL A 161 -15.83 4.66 9.83
N GLN A 162 -16.33 5.90 9.85
CA GLN A 162 -16.29 6.78 8.68
C GLN A 162 -14.92 7.43 8.54
N PHE A 163 -14.39 7.46 7.32
CA PHE A 163 -13.22 8.25 6.98
C PHE A 163 -13.34 8.77 5.55
N ARG A 164 -12.55 9.79 5.25
CA ARG A 164 -12.52 10.43 3.94
C ARG A 164 -11.36 9.91 3.13
N ASN A 165 -11.65 9.21 2.05
CA ASN A 165 -10.67 8.76 1.09
C ASN A 165 -10.39 9.89 0.08
N THR A 166 -9.14 10.02 -0.36
CA THR A 166 -8.73 11.06 -1.31
C THR A 166 -7.90 10.44 -2.41
N SER A 167 -8.32 10.64 -3.65
CA SER A 167 -7.54 10.35 -4.86
C SER A 167 -7.08 11.67 -5.48
N ALA A 168 -5.86 11.70 -6.00
CA ALA A 168 -5.33 12.86 -6.71
C ALA A 168 -5.15 12.51 -8.19
N ILE A 169 -5.66 13.35 -9.06
CA ILE A 169 -5.41 13.27 -10.49
C ILE A 169 -4.54 14.48 -10.86
N MET A 170 -3.32 14.20 -11.30
CA MET A 170 -2.37 15.21 -11.76
C MET A 170 -2.49 15.34 -13.28
N PHE A 171 -2.68 16.58 -13.76
CA PHE A 171 -2.78 16.90 -15.19
C PHE A 171 -1.52 17.60 -15.69
N HIS A 172 -1.01 18.55 -14.90
CA HIS A 172 0.27 19.22 -15.14
C HIS A 172 1.07 19.32 -13.84
N PRO A 173 2.41 19.54 -13.91
CA PRO A 173 3.19 19.82 -12.72
C PRO A 173 2.63 21.03 -11.96
N GLY A 174 2.10 20.80 -10.76
CA GLY A 174 1.49 21.84 -9.92
C GLY A 174 -0.05 21.97 -10.02
N ASP A 175 -0.66 21.38 -11.06
CA ASP A 175 -2.12 21.36 -11.24
C ASP A 175 -2.66 19.95 -11.05
N GLY A 176 -3.14 19.71 -9.82
CA GLY A 176 -3.80 18.46 -9.45
C GLY A 176 -5.18 18.74 -8.86
N GLU A 177 -6.14 17.89 -9.21
CA GLU A 177 -7.44 17.88 -8.54
C GLU A 177 -7.57 16.72 -7.59
N ARG A 178 -8.19 17.00 -6.44
CA ARG A 178 -8.45 16.01 -5.41
C ARG A 178 -9.90 15.59 -5.52
N LEU A 179 -10.06 14.31 -5.81
CA LEU A 179 -11.34 13.63 -5.71
C LEU A 179 -11.45 13.04 -4.32
N LEU A 180 -12.57 13.26 -3.66
CA LEU A 180 -12.81 12.66 -2.35
C LEU A 180 -14.06 11.79 -2.38
N ARG A 181 -14.09 10.88 -1.41
CA ARG A 181 -15.17 9.92 -1.21
C ARG A 181 -15.22 9.59 0.28
N ASP A 182 -16.39 9.72 0.87
CA ASP A 182 -16.57 9.34 2.27
C ASP A 182 -16.95 7.85 2.32
N GLU A 183 -16.21 7.07 3.11
CA GLU A 183 -16.32 5.62 3.20
C GLU A 183 -16.55 5.21 4.66
N ILE A 184 -17.37 4.18 4.91
CA ILE A 184 -17.61 3.58 6.22
C ILE A 184 -17.09 2.15 6.20
N HIS A 185 -16.03 1.87 6.94
CA HIS A 185 -15.44 0.53 6.99
C HIS A 185 -15.62 -0.11 8.35
N CYS A 186 -15.73 -1.44 8.36
CA CYS A 186 -15.56 -2.21 9.59
C CYS A 186 -14.08 -2.17 10.02
N ARG A 187 -13.82 -1.70 11.24
CA ARG A 187 -12.49 -1.54 11.83
C ARG A 187 -12.43 -2.22 13.20
N PRO A 188 -11.26 -2.73 13.62
CA PRO A 188 -11.08 -3.19 14.99
C PRO A 188 -11.30 -2.02 15.95
N GLU A 189 -11.87 -2.30 17.12
CA GLU A 189 -12.10 -1.29 18.15
C GLU A 189 -10.77 -0.80 18.77
N HIS A 190 -9.77 -1.69 18.81
CA HIS A 190 -8.46 -1.42 19.38
C HIS A 190 -7.34 -1.74 18.38
N PRO A 191 -7.22 -0.97 17.27
CA PRO A 191 -6.14 -1.19 16.31
C PRO A 191 -4.78 -0.96 16.97
N VAL A 192 -3.83 -1.86 16.70
CA VAL A 192 -2.47 -1.71 17.21
C VAL A 192 -1.82 -0.48 16.56
N ARG A 193 -1.34 0.44 17.40
CA ARG A 193 -0.60 1.62 16.95
C ARG A 193 0.90 1.33 16.96
N ARG A 194 1.57 1.60 15.83
CA ARG A 194 3.03 1.48 15.72
C ARG A 194 3.70 2.83 15.97
N ILE A 195 4.74 2.81 16.79
CA ILE A 195 5.50 3.96 17.26
C ILE A 195 6.97 3.65 16.94
N PHE A 196 7.55 4.47 16.08
CA PHE A 196 8.97 4.37 15.74
C PHE A 196 9.76 5.34 16.61
N GLY A 197 10.82 4.85 17.22
CA GLY A 197 11.74 5.63 18.03
C GLY A 197 13.19 5.29 17.72
N LYS A 198 14.13 6.00 18.34
CA LYS A 198 15.53 5.59 18.31
C LYS A 198 15.67 4.19 18.96
N PRO A 199 16.59 3.34 18.45
CA PRO A 199 16.96 2.10 19.12
C PRO A 199 17.28 2.33 20.58
#